data_AF-A0A511VDK5-F1
#
_entry.id   AF-A0A511VDK5-F1
#
_cell.length_a   1.000
_cell.length_b   1.000
_cell.length_c   1.000
_cell.angle_alpha   90.00
_cell.angle_beta   90.00
_cell.angle_gamma   90.00
#
_symmetry.space_group_name_H-M   'P 1'
#
loop_
_entity.id
_entity.type
_entity.pdbx_description
1 polymer ?
#
loop_
_entity_poly.entity_id
_entity_poly.type
_entity_poly.pdbx_seq_one_letter_code
_entity_poly.pdbx_strand_id
1 'polypeptide(L)'
;MTDSNGLAFALFLAIVAMTLAITYWAAKRTRTTSEFYTAGASISGRQNGIAIAGDYLSAGSFLGLLGLISLGGFDGFLNAIGAFVGLVFLLLLVAEPLRNTGKYTMADVLVSRLNEKPVRSLSAISTIVISTFYMIAQLVGAGGLII
;
A
#
# COMPACT_ATOMS: atom_id res chain seq x y z
N MET A 1 11.07 -30.35 20.27
CA MET A 1 10.99 -29.78 18.90
C MET A 1 9.53 -29.42 18.53
N THR A 2 8.71 -28.95 19.48
CA THR A 2 7.27 -28.65 19.27
C THR A 2 6.85 -27.26 19.77
N ASP A 3 7.71 -26.51 20.46
CA ASP A 3 7.33 -25.24 21.09
C ASP A 3 7.34 -24.04 20.12
N SER A 4 8.17 -24.05 19.06
CA SER A 4 8.26 -22.92 18.12
C SER A 4 7.02 -22.74 17.25
N ASN A 5 6.33 -23.82 16.87
CA ASN A 5 5.15 -23.74 15.99
C ASN A 5 3.94 -23.17 16.73
N GLY A 6 3.76 -23.52 18.01
CA GLY A 6 2.70 -22.96 18.84
C GLY A 6 2.87 -21.45 19.06
N LEU A 7 4.12 -21.01 19.29
CA LEU A 7 4.46 -19.60 19.47
C LEU A 7 4.24 -18.79 18.17
N ALA A 8 4.66 -19.31 17.02
CA ALA A 8 4.43 -18.68 15.72
C ALA A 8 2.94 -18.52 15.41
N PHE A 9 2.14 -19.57 15.65
CA PHE A 9 0.69 -19.53 15.43
C PHE A 9 -0.01 -18.56 16.38
N ALA A 10 0.41 -18.53 17.65
CA ALA A 10 -0.10 -17.58 18.64
C ALA A 10 0.20 -16.12 18.26
N LEU A 11 1.43 -15.83 17.81
CA LEU A 11 1.82 -14.50 17.34
C LEU A 11 1.04 -14.10 16.08
N PHE A 12 0.87 -15.01 15.12
CA PHE A 12 0.06 -14.76 13.92
C PHE A 12 -1.38 -14.40 14.28
N LEU A 13 -2.03 -15.23 15.11
CA LEU A 13 -3.40 -14.96 15.56
C LEU A 13 -3.50 -13.66 16.36
N ALA A 14 -2.52 -13.35 17.21
CA ALA A 14 -2.49 -12.11 17.97
C ALA A 14 -2.41 -10.88 17.05
N ILE A 15 -1.54 -10.91 16.03
CA ILE A 15 -1.41 -9.81 15.05
C ILE A 15 -2.71 -9.65 14.24
N VAL A 16 -3.29 -10.75 13.77
CA VAL A 16 -4.56 -10.72 13.01
C VAL A 16 -5.68 -10.16 13.87
N ALA A 17 -5.84 -10.65 15.11
CA ALA A 17 -6.86 -10.18 16.03
C ALA A 17 -6.68 -8.70 16.39
N MET A 18 -5.45 -8.26 16.67
CA MET A 18 -5.14 -6.86 16.96
C MET A 18 -5.47 -5.96 15.75
N THR A 19 -5.07 -6.36 14.55
CA THR A 19 -5.33 -5.61 13.32
C THR A 19 -6.84 -5.47 13.07
N LEU A 20 -7.60 -6.57 13.20
CA LEU A 20 -9.06 -6.56 13.08
C LEU A 20 -9.73 -5.70 14.16
N ALA A 21 -9.28 -5.76 15.41
CA ALA A 21 -9.81 -4.96 16.51
C ALA A 21 -9.61 -3.45 16.26
N ILE A 22 -8.40 -3.05 15.85
CA ILE A 22 -8.08 -1.66 15.50
C ILE A 22 -8.94 -1.20 14.31
N THR A 23 -9.07 -2.05 13.29
CA THR A 23 -9.85 -1.75 12.07
C THR A 23 -11.33 -1.59 12.39
N TYR A 24 -11.90 -2.48 13.20
CA TYR A 24 -13.29 -2.40 13.64
C TYR A 24 -13.57 -1.15 14.49
N TRP A 25 -12.66 -0.82 15.40
CA TRP A 25 -12.74 0.39 16.20
C TRP A 25 -12.67 1.66 15.34
N ALA A 26 -11.77 1.69 14.35
CA ALA A 26 -11.66 2.80 13.41
C ALA A 26 -12.90 2.91 12.52
N ALA A 27 -13.40 1.79 11.98
CA ALA A 27 -14.58 1.74 11.13
C ALA A 27 -15.84 2.28 11.83
N LYS A 28 -15.97 2.08 13.15
CA LYS A 28 -17.08 2.66 13.94
C LYS A 28 -17.06 4.19 14.04
N ARG A 29 -15.90 4.81 13.85
CA ARG A 29 -15.71 6.26 13.96
C ARG A 29 -15.84 6.99 12.62
N THR A 30 -15.78 6.25 11.51
CA THR A 30 -15.90 6.81 10.16
C THR A 30 -17.37 6.88 9.73
N ARG A 31 -17.90 8.10 9.55
CA ARG A 31 -19.30 8.35 9.15
C ARG A 31 -19.44 9.11 7.85
N THR A 32 -18.41 9.84 7.42
CA THR A 32 -18.44 10.65 6.19
C THR A 32 -17.38 10.22 5.17
N THR A 33 -17.58 10.56 3.90
CA THR A 33 -16.62 10.30 2.81
C THR A 33 -15.26 10.95 3.07
N SER A 34 -15.24 12.16 3.64
CA SER A 34 -14.00 12.86 4.00
C SER A 34 -13.26 12.15 5.14
N GLU A 35 -13.99 11.62 6.13
CA GLU A 35 -13.41 10.78 7.19
C GLU A 35 -12.89 9.45 6.64
N PHE A 36 -13.55 8.87 5.63
CA PHE A 36 -13.11 7.62 5.03
C PHE A 36 -11.83 7.77 4.20
N TYR A 37 -11.76 8.80 3.34
CA TYR A 37 -10.64 8.98 2.43
C TYR A 37 -9.48 9.82 2.98
N THR A 38 -9.75 10.74 3.92
CA THR A 38 -8.72 11.66 4.43
C THR A 38 -8.66 11.70 5.97
N ALA A 39 -9.46 10.87 6.65
CA ALA A 39 -9.66 10.95 8.09
C ALA A 39 -9.97 12.38 8.57
N GLY A 40 -10.72 13.13 7.75
CA GLY A 40 -11.08 14.53 8.03
C GLY A 40 -9.88 15.48 8.08
N ALA A 41 -8.81 15.18 7.35
CA ALA A 41 -7.52 15.91 7.37
C ALA A 41 -6.86 15.98 8.77
N SER A 42 -7.21 15.07 9.68
CA SER A 42 -6.67 15.05 11.06
C SER A 42 -5.33 14.33 11.20
N ILE A 43 -4.86 13.62 10.17
CA ILE A 43 -3.61 12.84 10.22
C ILE A 43 -2.41 13.77 10.07
N SER A 44 -1.50 13.74 11.03
CA SER A 44 -0.24 14.49 10.96
C SER A 44 0.67 13.96 9.85
N GLY A 45 1.49 14.84 9.27
CA GLY A 45 2.44 14.43 8.21
C GLY A 45 3.39 13.30 8.62
N ARG A 46 3.78 13.24 9.90
CA ARG A 46 4.61 12.15 10.45
C ARG A 46 3.87 10.82 10.47
N GLN A 47 2.61 10.80 10.91
CA GLN A 47 1.78 9.58 10.91
C GLN A 47 1.53 9.09 9.49
N ASN A 48 1.22 10.00 8.57
CA ASN A 48 1.02 9.65 7.16
C ASN A 48 2.30 9.11 6.51
N GLY A 49 3.46 9.71 6.83
CA GLY A 49 4.76 9.23 6.36
C GLY A 49 5.09 7.81 6.84
N ILE A 50 4.83 7.49 8.11
CA ILE A 50 5.01 6.14 8.66
C ILE A 50 4.05 5.15 7.98
N ALA A 51 2.80 5.55 7.75
CA ALA A 51 1.83 4.70 7.07
C ALA A 51 2.26 4.35 5.63
N ILE A 52 2.73 5.34 4.86
CA ILE A 52 3.23 5.13 3.49
C ILE A 52 4.50 4.26 3.50
N ALA A 53 5.42 4.50 4.43
CA ALA A 53 6.62 3.67 4.56
C ALA A 53 6.27 2.21 4.89
N GLY A 54 5.29 2.00 5.76
CA GLY A 54 4.79 0.66 6.10
C GLY A 54 4.15 -0.06 4.90
N ASP A 55 3.34 0.65 4.11
CA ASP A 55 2.73 0.11 2.89
C ASP A 55 3.78 -0.23 1.82
N TYR A 56 4.79 0.62 1.66
CA TYR A 56 5.88 0.40 0.71
C TYR A 56 6.73 -0.83 1.03
N LEU A 57 6.90 -1.15 2.32
CA LEU A 57 7.66 -2.30 2.82
C LEU A 57 6.91 -3.64 2.76
N SER A 58 5.86 -3.74 1.94
CA SER A 58 5.07 -4.98 1.77
C SER A 58 5.93 -6.22 1.44
N ALA A 59 5.35 -7.41 1.65
CA ALA A 59 6.01 -8.69 1.39
C ALA A 59 6.61 -8.80 -0.03
N GLY A 60 5.93 -8.21 -1.02
CA GLY A 60 6.41 -8.16 -2.39
C GLY A 60 7.68 -7.31 -2.57
N SER A 61 7.72 -6.12 -1.95
CA SER A 61 8.92 -5.27 -1.98
C SER A 61 10.07 -5.91 -1.21
N PHE A 62 9.79 -6.54 -0.07
CA PHE A 62 10.81 -7.23 0.73
C PHE A 62 11.43 -8.40 -0.04
N LEU A 63 10.63 -9.32 -0.57
CA LEU A 63 11.11 -10.46 -1.33
C LEU A 63 11.75 -10.03 -2.66
N GLY A 64 11.16 -9.03 -3.34
CA GLY A 64 11.67 -8.51 -4.61
C GLY A 64 13.04 -7.85 -4.46
N LEU A 65 13.22 -6.98 -3.46
CA LEU A 65 14.50 -6.31 -3.21
C LEU A 65 15.57 -7.30 -2.73
N LEU A 66 15.23 -8.21 -1.81
CA LEU A 66 16.17 -9.24 -1.35
C LEU A 66 16.54 -10.21 -2.46
N GLY A 67 15.59 -10.61 -3.30
CA GLY A 67 15.84 -11.44 -4.48
C GLY A 67 16.76 -10.76 -5.49
N LEU A 68 16.52 -9.48 -5.78
CA LEU A 68 17.39 -8.69 -6.66
C LEU A 68 18.81 -8.55 -6.10
N ILE A 69 18.96 -8.32 -4.79
CA ILE A 69 20.28 -8.26 -4.14
C ILE A 69 20.95 -9.63 -4.16
N SER A 70 20.21 -10.70 -3.88
CA SER A 70 20.75 -12.06 -3.86
C SER A 70 21.25 -12.51 -5.25
N LEU A 71 20.60 -12.06 -6.32
CA LEU A 71 20.95 -12.43 -7.70
C LEU A 71 21.96 -11.46 -8.33
N GLY A 72 21.83 -10.17 -8.05
CA GLY A 72 22.59 -9.09 -8.68
C GLY A 72 23.67 -8.46 -7.79
N GLY A 73 23.88 -8.94 -6.57
CA GLY A 73 24.89 -8.44 -5.65
C GLY A 73 24.78 -6.92 -5.40
N PHE A 74 25.87 -6.20 -5.63
CA PHE A 74 25.94 -4.75 -5.41
C PHE A 74 25.01 -3.94 -6.33
N ASP A 75 24.78 -4.42 -7.57
CA ASP A 75 23.87 -3.76 -8.50
C ASP A 75 22.41 -3.90 -8.06
N GLY A 76 22.06 -5.03 -7.41
CA GLY A 76 20.76 -5.21 -6.76
C GLY A 76 20.55 -4.24 -5.60
N PHE A 77 21.61 -3.93 -4.84
CA PHE A 77 21.57 -2.94 -3.76
C PHE A 77 21.38 -1.51 -4.29
N LEU A 78 22.07 -1.14 -5.37
CA LEU A 78 21.86 0.14 -6.05
C LEU A 78 20.42 0.31 -6.56
N ASN A 79 19.83 -0.75 -7.11
CA ASN A 79 18.43 -0.75 -7.51
C ASN A 79 17.47 -0.56 -6.32
N ALA A 80 17.78 -1.15 -5.16
CA ALA A 80 16.98 -0.96 -3.94
C ALA A 80 16.98 0.51 -3.48
N ILE A 81 18.15 1.16 -3.49
CA ILE A 81 18.24 2.60 -3.18
C ILE A 81 17.43 3.42 -4.20
N GLY A 82 17.57 3.10 -5.49
CA GLY A 82 16.80 3.74 -6.56
C GLY A 82 15.29 3.65 -6.34
N ALA A 83 14.79 2.52 -5.83
CA ALA A 83 13.38 2.33 -5.52
C ALA A 83 12.89 3.27 -4.41
N PHE A 84 13.65 3.42 -3.32
CA PHE A 84 13.33 4.37 -2.23
C PHE A 84 13.41 5.83 -2.68
N VAL A 85 14.42 6.18 -3.47
CA VAL A 85 14.55 7.53 -4.04
C VAL A 85 13.39 7.83 -4.98
N GLY A 86 13.02 6.86 -5.82
CA GLY A 86 11.86 6.94 -6.71
C GLY A 86 10.55 7.18 -5.94
N LEU A 87 10.37 6.54 -4.78
CA LEU A 87 9.22 6.80 -3.92
C LEU A 87 9.17 8.27 -3.47
N VAL A 88 10.29 8.86 -3.06
CA VAL A 88 10.35 10.29 -2.68
C VAL A 88 9.97 11.18 -3.85
N PHE A 89 10.52 10.93 -5.03
CA PHE A 89 10.16 11.69 -6.24
C PHE A 89 8.69 11.53 -6.59
N LEU A 90 8.12 10.32 -6.49
CA LEU A 90 6.72 10.07 -6.75
C LEU A 90 5.82 10.82 -5.74
N LEU A 91 6.17 10.82 -4.46
CA LEU A 91 5.44 11.55 -3.42
C LEU A 91 5.46 13.07 -3.67
N LEU A 92 6.59 13.63 -4.08
CA LEU A 92 6.70 15.07 -4.34
C LEU A 92 6.09 15.49 -5.68
N LEU A 93 6.41 14.79 -6.78
CA LEU A 93 6.03 15.22 -8.12
C LEU A 93 4.64 14.77 -8.54
N VAL A 94 4.15 13.64 -8.03
CA VAL A 94 2.85 13.07 -8.44
C VAL A 94 1.81 13.26 -7.35
N ALA A 95 2.13 12.87 -6.11
CA ALA A 95 1.13 12.93 -5.04
C ALA A 95 0.77 14.37 -4.65
N GLU A 96 1.70 15.32 -4.69
CA GLU A 96 1.42 16.73 -4.35
C GLU A 96 0.47 17.41 -5.35
N PRO A 97 0.66 17.35 -6.69
CA PRO A 97 -0.32 17.87 -7.64
C PRO A 97 -1.69 17.22 -7.50
N LEU A 98 -1.73 15.90 -7.26
CA LEU A 98 -2.99 15.18 -7.07
C LEU A 98 -3.71 15.64 -5.79
N ARG A 99 -2.97 15.82 -4.69
CA ARG A 99 -3.51 16.36 -3.43
C ARG A 99 -4.11 17.76 -3.62
N ASN A 100 -3.47 18.60 -4.44
CA ASN A 100 -3.93 19.96 -4.72
C ASN A 100 -5.23 20.02 -5.55
N THR A 101 -5.68 18.92 -6.14
CA THR A 101 -6.97 18.87 -6.88
C THR A 101 -8.20 18.77 -5.97
N GLY A 102 -8.02 18.43 -4.68
CA GLY A 102 -9.11 18.27 -3.71
C GLY A 102 -10.07 17.11 -4.01
N LYS A 103 -9.71 16.19 -4.92
CA LYS A 103 -10.48 14.97 -5.22
C LYS A 103 -9.96 13.79 -4.42
N TYR A 104 -10.83 12.82 -4.15
CA TYR A 104 -10.52 11.66 -3.31
C TYR A 104 -9.95 10.46 -4.10
N THR A 105 -10.24 10.37 -5.40
CA THR A 105 -9.78 9.25 -6.24
C THR A 105 -9.07 9.74 -7.49
N MET A 106 -8.11 8.94 -7.99
CA MET A 106 -7.43 9.19 -9.28
C MET A 106 -8.43 9.28 -10.44
N ALA A 107 -9.47 8.46 -10.43
CA ALA A 107 -10.52 8.49 -11.43
C ALA A 107 -11.26 9.85 -11.43
N ASP A 108 -11.56 10.42 -10.26
CA ASP A 108 -12.21 11.73 -10.16
C ASP A 108 -11.31 12.87 -10.64
N VAL A 109 -9.99 12.76 -10.43
CA VAL A 109 -9.02 13.71 -10.98
C VAL A 109 -9.03 13.68 -12.50
N LEU A 110 -8.95 12.48 -13.09
CA LEU A 110 -8.94 12.31 -14.54
C LEU A 110 -10.24 12.82 -15.18
N VAL A 111 -11.39 12.51 -14.58
CA VAL A 111 -12.69 12.99 -15.03
C VAL A 111 -12.79 14.51 -14.92
N SER A 112 -12.26 15.11 -13.85
CA SER A 112 -12.28 16.57 -13.70
C SER A 112 -11.41 17.30 -14.73
N ARG A 113 -10.40 16.63 -15.29
CA ARG A 113 -9.52 17.18 -16.34
C ARG A 113 -10.05 16.93 -17.75
N LEU A 114 -10.65 15.77 -17.98
CA LEU A 114 -11.06 15.30 -19.31
C LEU A 114 -12.57 15.49 -19.58
N ASN A 115 -13.38 15.81 -18.56
CA ASN A 115 -14.84 16.02 -18.62
C ASN A 115 -15.68 14.86 -19.20
N GLU A 116 -15.08 13.67 -19.37
CA GLU A 116 -15.72 12.52 -20.01
C GLU A 116 -16.10 11.43 -19.01
N LYS A 117 -17.39 11.08 -18.95
CA LYS A 117 -17.91 9.97 -18.14
C LYS A 117 -17.27 8.60 -18.42
N PRO A 118 -16.97 8.19 -19.68
CA PRO A 118 -16.36 6.88 -19.93
C PRO A 118 -14.95 6.75 -19.35
N VAL A 119 -14.23 7.86 -19.17
CA VAL A 119 -12.89 7.87 -18.55
C VAL A 119 -12.95 7.39 -17.10
N ARG A 120 -14.04 7.67 -16.38
CA ARG A 120 -14.25 7.17 -15.01
C ARG A 120 -14.32 5.65 -14.97
N SER A 121 -15.14 5.07 -15.84
CA SER A 121 -15.35 3.62 -15.91
C SER A 121 -14.08 2.90 -16.33
N LEU A 122 -13.36 3.44 -17.32
CA LEU A 122 -12.09 2.87 -17.77
C LEU A 122 -11.03 2.90 -16.66
N SER A 123 -10.93 4.02 -15.93
CA SER A 123 -9.99 4.17 -14.82
C SER A 123 -10.33 3.23 -13.65
N ALA A 124 -11.61 3.02 -13.36
CA ALA A 124 -12.05 2.08 -12.34
C ALA A 124 -11.72 0.63 -12.73
N ILE A 125 -12.01 0.25 -13.98
CA ILE A 125 -11.71 -1.09 -14.50
C ILE A 125 -10.20 -1.34 -14.51
N SER A 126 -9.40 -0.40 -15.01
CA SER A 126 -7.94 -0.55 -15.01
C SER A 126 -7.37 -0.69 -13.60
N THR A 127 -7.89 0.09 -12.64
CA THR A 127 -7.51 -0.02 -11.23
C THR A 127 -7.83 -1.41 -10.66
N ILE A 128 -9.03 -1.94 -10.91
CA ILE A 128 -9.41 -3.29 -10.44
C ILE A 128 -8.53 -4.35 -11.07
N VAL A 129 -8.28 -4.28 -12.38
CA VAL A 129 -7.44 -5.24 -13.10
C VAL A 129 -6.02 -5.24 -12.55
N ILE A 130 -5.37 -4.07 -12.51
CA ILE A 130 -3.99 -3.94 -12.01
C ILE A 130 -3.90 -4.41 -10.56
N SER A 131 -4.84 -3.98 -9.70
CA SER A 131 -4.84 -4.34 -8.28
C SER A 131 -5.04 -5.84 -8.08
N THR A 132 -5.86 -6.51 -8.90
CA THR A 132 -6.08 -7.96 -8.81
C THR A 132 -4.81 -8.72 -9.13
N PHE A 133 -4.13 -8.41 -10.24
CA PHE A 133 -2.87 -9.06 -10.59
C PHE A 133 -1.77 -8.77 -9.55
N TYR A 134 -1.70 -7.54 -9.07
CA TYR A 134 -0.76 -7.15 -8.03
C TYR A 134 -0.99 -7.91 -6.73
N MET A 135 -2.23 -8.08 -6.31
CA MET A 135 -2.58 -8.79 -5.08
C MET A 135 -2.31 -10.31 -5.19
N ILE A 136 -2.52 -10.91 -6.36
CA ILE A 136 -2.12 -12.31 -6.61
C ILE A 136 -0.61 -12.46 -6.45
N ALA A 137 0.19 -11.58 -7.07
CA ALA A 137 1.65 -11.63 -6.95
C ALA A 137 2.12 -11.50 -5.50
N GLN A 138 1.49 -10.60 -4.72
CA GLN A 138 1.79 -10.46 -3.30
C GLN A 138 1.42 -11.69 -2.47
N LEU A 139 0.26 -12.30 -2.72
CA LEU A 139 -0.19 -13.51 -2.02
C LEU A 139 0.72 -14.70 -2.32
N VAL A 140 1.17 -14.86 -3.57
CA VAL A 140 2.15 -15.89 -3.94
C VAL A 140 3.49 -15.64 -3.27
N GLY A 141 3.99 -14.40 -3.28
CA GLY A 141 5.23 -14.02 -2.62
C GLY A 141 5.20 -14.25 -1.10
N ALA A 142 4.09 -13.92 -0.44
CA ALA A 142 3.89 -14.19 0.98
C ALA A 142 3.75 -15.70 1.28
N GLY A 143 3.02 -16.44 0.43
CA GLY A 143 2.81 -17.88 0.59
C GLY A 143 4.10 -18.69 0.42
N GLY A 144 4.95 -18.32 -0.54
CA GLY A 144 6.27 -18.94 -0.72
C GLY A 144 7.27 -18.67 0.42
N LEU A 145 6.96 -17.75 1.34
CA LEU A 145 7.77 -17.42 2.50
C LEU A 145 7.38 -18.22 3.77
N ILE A 146 6.19 -18.81 3.78
CA ILE A 146 5.61 -19.54 4.93
C ILE A 146 5.87 -21.06 4.83
N ILE A 147 6.27 -21.56 3.65
CA ILE A 147 6.58 -22.97 3.38
C ILE A 147 8.10 -23.14 3.28
#